data_AF-R9PA45-F1
#
_entry.id   AF-R9PA45-F1
#
_cell.length_a   1.000
_cell.length_b   1.000
_cell.length_c   1.000
_cell.angle_alpha   90.00
_cell.angle_beta   90.00
_cell.angle_gamma   90.00
#
_symmetry.space_group_name_H-M   'P 1'
#
loop_
_entity.id
_entity.type
_entity.pdbx_description
1 polymer ?
#
loop_
_entity_poly.entity_id
_entity_poly.type
_entity_poly.pdbx_seq_one_letter_code
_entity_poly.pdbx_strand_id
1 'polypeptide(L)'
;MAFARALLLSALLGSAALTTAAPISPACQPEPKDWGQITFNGIALSKGDDGDFVIGGPNPINFAVATCSQKYYGKYEVQGAAYLVDATDSSQCLTASGLDQQDASFSFQDCRYNGAGDIWASQSFAYYTDYDGGNTLPAYFNGENQRAVNATQPPIYNLKSQYSELSFEGSLGKLMVDYTPNLSSVPSASLALPDRNLPVTAPAQTDDPALKCGTYQVGQLNFNNQTSSSNQYDGPLNAKWEADPSTKDKFIFEQCDYSPSGIKAQGDVVYGRLRPGTELQDSKFQCYTFIGKGDGDWIMGLQEQTCAYTTASASEAAKENIDVIKLDKSDNTVSWVTFKNGTQVSEYLAYTQVNYDEEYGVTQHVWDPLGIGYIQLSDPKFPPGTVSFVPDA
;
A
#
# COMPACT_ATOMS: atom_id res chain seq x y z
N MET A 1 21.99 33.59 61.11
CA MET A 1 22.35 32.84 59.89
C MET A 1 21.63 31.49 59.92
N ALA A 2 20.48 31.39 59.25
CA ALA A 2 19.59 30.21 59.31
C ALA A 2 18.91 29.95 57.95
N PHE A 3 19.62 30.17 56.84
CA PHE A 3 19.03 30.09 55.48
C PHE A 3 19.67 29.04 54.56
N ALA A 4 20.71 28.32 55.00
CA ALA A 4 21.35 27.28 54.20
C ALA A 4 20.96 25.84 54.57
N ARG A 5 20.25 25.62 55.70
CA ARG A 5 19.84 24.26 56.14
C ARG A 5 18.41 23.88 55.75
N ALA A 6 17.56 24.84 55.39
CA ALA A 6 16.19 24.54 54.94
C ALA A 6 16.11 24.13 53.46
N LEU A 7 17.05 24.61 52.63
CA LEU A 7 17.07 24.31 51.19
C LEU A 7 17.54 22.89 50.85
N LEU A 8 18.35 22.26 51.71
CA LEU A 8 18.75 20.86 51.53
C LEU A 8 17.66 19.85 51.93
N LEU A 9 16.72 20.22 52.81
CA LEU A 9 15.61 19.34 53.20
C LEU A 9 14.45 19.38 52.20
N SER A 10 14.20 20.52 51.54
CA SER A 10 13.23 20.63 50.44
C SER A 10 13.69 19.89 49.17
N ALA A 11 15.00 19.76 48.95
CA ALA A 11 15.55 18.98 47.85
C ALA A 11 15.45 17.47 48.11
N LEU A 12 15.67 17.00 49.35
CA LEU A 12 15.51 15.57 49.68
C LEU A 12 14.06 15.11 49.73
N LEU A 13 13.11 15.95 50.16
CA LEU A 13 11.68 15.60 50.16
C LEU A 13 11.02 15.73 48.77
N GLY A 14 11.54 16.60 47.89
CA GLY A 14 11.13 16.66 46.48
C GLY A 14 11.63 15.47 45.65
N SER A 15 12.70 14.81 46.10
CA SER A 15 13.28 13.63 45.45
C SER A 15 12.64 12.30 45.87
N ALA A 16 11.88 12.28 46.98
CA ALA A 16 11.23 11.09 47.52
C ALA A 16 9.73 10.98 47.19
N ALA A 17 9.14 12.00 46.54
CA ALA A 17 7.76 11.98 46.05
C ALA A 17 7.64 11.68 44.55
N LEU A 18 8.77 11.39 43.89
CA LEU A 18 8.78 10.56 42.67
C LEU A 18 8.81 9.09 43.11
N THR A 19 7.84 8.68 43.94
CA THR A 19 7.33 7.33 43.80
C THR A 19 6.77 7.30 42.39
N THR A 20 7.55 6.77 41.45
CA THR A 20 7.02 6.16 40.24
C THR A 20 5.83 5.34 40.71
N ALA A 21 4.63 5.87 40.54
CA ALA A 21 3.44 5.07 40.67
C ALA A 21 3.72 3.87 39.77
N ALA A 22 3.73 2.67 40.34
CA ALA A 22 3.86 1.46 39.56
C ALA A 22 2.90 1.61 38.38
N PRO A 23 3.35 1.36 37.13
CA PRO A 23 2.51 1.59 35.96
C PRO A 23 1.16 0.92 36.24
N ILE A 24 0.13 1.76 36.39
CA ILE A 24 -1.21 1.28 36.67
C ILE A 24 -1.59 0.56 35.38
N SER A 25 -1.64 -0.77 35.43
CA SER A 25 -2.06 -1.58 34.31
C SER A 25 -3.40 -1.03 33.81
N PRO A 26 -3.57 -0.80 32.50
CA PRO A 26 -4.79 -0.17 32.00
C PRO A 26 -6.03 -0.98 32.38
N ALA A 27 -7.15 -0.28 32.51
CA ALA A 27 -8.46 -0.89 32.71
C ALA A 27 -8.88 -1.84 31.57
N CYS A 28 -8.14 -1.83 30.46
CA CYS A 28 -8.37 -2.56 29.22
C CYS A 28 -7.04 -3.02 28.64
N GLN A 29 -7.02 -4.22 28.09
CA GLN A 29 -5.84 -4.79 27.45
C GLN A 29 -6.18 -5.04 25.98
N PRO A 30 -5.21 -4.89 25.06
CA PRO A 30 -5.40 -5.39 23.71
C PRO A 30 -5.64 -6.89 23.78
N GLU A 31 -6.52 -7.40 22.91
CA GLU A 31 -6.60 -8.82 22.64
C GLU A 31 -5.72 -9.12 21.42
N PRO A 32 -4.43 -9.48 21.59
CA PRO A 32 -3.49 -9.64 20.48
C PRO A 32 -3.80 -10.86 19.59
N LYS A 33 -4.93 -11.53 19.80
CA LYS A 33 -5.46 -12.57 18.90
C LYS A 33 -6.44 -12.02 17.86
N ASP A 34 -6.93 -10.80 18.10
CA ASP A 34 -7.84 -10.07 17.21
C ASP A 34 -7.09 -8.86 16.64
N TRP A 35 -6.42 -9.06 15.51
CA TRP A 35 -5.65 -8.03 14.82
C TRP A 35 -5.89 -8.05 13.32
N GLY A 36 -5.63 -6.92 12.67
CA GLY A 36 -5.79 -6.76 11.23
C GLY A 36 -5.30 -5.41 10.75
N GLN A 37 -5.45 -5.16 9.45
CA GLN A 37 -5.12 -3.87 8.88
C GLN A 37 -6.20 -2.85 9.23
N ILE A 38 -5.77 -1.71 9.75
CA ILE A 38 -6.64 -0.53 9.88
C ILE A 38 -6.57 0.22 8.56
N THR A 39 -7.73 0.66 8.07
CA THR A 39 -7.82 1.42 6.82
C THR A 39 -8.35 2.83 7.06
N PHE A 40 -7.86 3.78 6.28
CA PHE A 40 -8.41 5.13 6.13
C PHE A 40 -9.04 5.22 4.74
N ASN A 41 -10.35 5.50 4.67
CA ASN A 41 -11.13 5.48 3.42
C ASN A 41 -10.92 4.18 2.58
N GLY A 42 -10.75 3.04 3.24
CA GLY A 42 -10.54 1.74 2.59
C GLY A 42 -9.09 1.44 2.18
N ILE A 43 -8.14 2.34 2.43
CA ILE A 43 -6.70 2.15 2.15
C ILE A 43 -5.96 1.82 3.44
N ALA A 44 -5.19 0.72 3.46
CA ALA A 44 -4.48 0.26 4.66
C ALA A 44 -3.40 1.24 5.12
N LEU A 45 -3.18 1.34 6.42
CA LEU A 45 -2.06 2.11 6.97
C LEU A 45 -0.74 1.32 6.87
N SER A 46 0.34 2.04 6.58
CA SER A 46 1.69 1.50 6.45
C SER A 46 2.70 2.31 7.26
N LYS A 47 3.87 1.71 7.55
CA LYS A 47 5.00 2.45 8.15
C LYS A 47 5.75 3.23 7.08
N GLY A 48 5.87 4.55 7.27
CA GLY A 48 6.76 5.41 6.50
C GLY A 48 8.23 5.24 6.94
N ASP A 49 9.15 5.67 6.08
CA ASP A 49 10.60 5.58 6.31
C ASP A 49 11.07 6.37 7.55
N ASP A 50 10.35 7.42 7.92
CA ASP A 50 10.61 8.23 9.12
C ASP A 50 9.91 7.72 10.37
N GLY A 51 9.20 6.58 10.27
CA GLY A 51 8.47 5.95 11.36
C GLY A 51 7.05 6.48 11.58
N ASP A 52 6.64 7.51 10.84
CA ASP A 52 5.26 7.97 10.83
C ASP A 52 4.37 7.02 10.00
N PHE A 53 3.08 6.99 10.32
CA PHE A 53 2.11 6.23 9.56
C PHE A 53 1.74 6.98 8.28
N VAL A 54 1.78 6.26 7.18
CA VAL A 54 1.32 6.69 5.88
C VAL A 54 0.05 5.92 5.51
N ILE A 55 -0.85 6.57 4.79
CA ILE A 55 -2.07 5.94 4.27
C ILE A 55 -1.71 5.33 2.93
N GLY A 56 -1.75 4.01 2.83
CA GLY A 56 -1.16 3.27 1.72
C GLY A 56 0.37 3.27 1.78
N GLY A 57 1.01 2.65 0.80
CA GLY A 57 2.47 2.44 0.80
C GLY A 57 2.86 1.00 1.12
N PRO A 58 4.17 0.73 1.14
CA PRO A 58 4.63 -0.62 0.85
C PRO A 58 4.71 -1.57 2.05
N ASN A 59 4.61 -1.05 3.28
CA ASN A 59 4.74 -1.82 4.51
C ASN A 59 3.45 -1.75 5.36
N PRO A 60 2.34 -2.39 4.96
CA PRO A 60 1.11 -2.41 5.75
C PRO A 60 1.35 -2.90 7.18
N ILE A 61 0.75 -2.22 8.15
CA ILE A 61 0.86 -2.58 9.57
C ILE A 61 -0.41 -3.26 10.02
N ASN A 62 -0.24 -4.29 10.85
CA ASN A 62 -1.32 -4.92 11.59
C ASN A 62 -1.44 -4.30 12.97
N PHE A 63 -2.67 -3.98 13.36
CA PHE A 63 -2.99 -3.42 14.66
C PHE A 63 -3.84 -4.39 15.45
N ALA A 64 -3.63 -4.42 16.76
CA ALA A 64 -4.60 -4.96 17.70
C ALA A 64 -5.36 -3.80 18.37
N VAL A 65 -6.63 -4.04 18.70
CA VAL A 65 -7.50 -3.03 19.33
C VAL A 65 -7.65 -3.37 20.82
N ALA A 66 -7.43 -2.37 21.67
CA ALA A 66 -7.71 -2.45 23.09
C ALA A 66 -8.98 -1.66 23.42
N THR A 67 -10.10 -2.36 23.57
CA THR A 67 -11.39 -1.75 23.88
C THR A 67 -11.53 -1.48 25.37
N CYS A 68 -11.67 -0.21 25.74
CA CYS A 68 -11.66 0.27 27.11
C CYS A 68 -13.02 0.46 27.75
N SER A 69 -14.01 0.82 26.94
CA SER A 69 -15.39 0.80 27.38
C SER A 69 -16.29 0.64 26.19
N GLN A 70 -17.39 -0.10 26.35
CA GLN A 70 -18.41 -0.26 25.33
C GLN A 70 -19.78 -0.09 25.98
N LYS A 71 -20.59 0.81 25.42
CA LYS A 71 -21.99 1.01 25.80
C LYS A 71 -22.88 0.73 24.60
N TYR A 72 -23.92 -0.05 24.84
CA TYR A 72 -24.93 -0.38 23.85
C TYR A 72 -26.16 0.50 24.08
N TYR A 73 -26.59 1.17 23.03
CA TYR A 73 -27.79 2.00 23.01
C TYR A 73 -28.85 1.31 22.14
N GLY A 74 -29.58 0.37 22.75
CA GLY A 74 -30.45 -0.52 21.98
C GLY A 74 -29.66 -1.66 21.32
N LYS A 75 -30.15 -2.16 20.17
CA LYS A 75 -29.64 -3.41 19.57
C LYS A 75 -28.39 -3.22 18.71
N TYR A 76 -28.28 -2.08 18.03
CA TYR A 76 -27.28 -1.86 16.97
C TYR A 76 -26.36 -0.67 17.23
N GLU A 77 -26.75 0.22 18.14
CA GLU A 77 -25.96 1.39 18.45
C GLU A 77 -24.92 1.05 19.52
N VAL A 78 -23.66 1.30 19.20
CA VAL A 78 -22.51 1.05 20.08
C VAL A 78 -21.67 2.30 20.14
N GLN A 79 -21.30 2.71 21.35
CA GLN A 79 -20.31 3.74 21.61
C GLN A 79 -19.21 3.20 22.51
N GLY A 80 -17.98 3.62 22.28
CA GLY A 80 -16.90 3.21 23.16
C GLY A 80 -15.60 3.96 22.98
N ALA A 81 -14.66 3.57 23.83
CA ALA A 81 -13.29 4.10 23.88
C ALA A 81 -12.33 2.95 23.60
N ALA A 82 -11.30 3.20 22.80
CA ALA A 82 -10.25 2.24 22.52
C ALA A 82 -8.90 2.92 22.31
N TYR A 83 -7.84 2.11 22.31
CA TYR A 83 -6.55 2.49 21.74
C TYR A 83 -6.03 1.39 20.83
N LEU A 84 -5.10 1.76 19.97
CA LEU A 84 -4.60 0.91 18.89
C LEU A 84 -3.13 0.63 19.14
N VAL A 85 -2.73 -0.64 19.08
CA VAL A 85 -1.35 -1.07 19.32
C VAL A 85 -0.80 -1.84 18.12
N ASP A 86 0.52 -1.92 18.02
CA ASP A 86 1.16 -2.86 17.11
C ASP A 86 0.75 -4.29 17.49
N ALA A 87 0.24 -5.05 16.52
CA ALA A 87 -0.14 -6.45 16.76
C ALA A 87 1.06 -7.33 17.14
N THR A 88 2.28 -6.95 16.73
CA THR A 88 3.53 -7.66 17.02
C THR A 88 4.21 -7.18 18.30
N ASP A 89 3.92 -5.94 18.73
CA ASP A 89 4.41 -5.36 19.99
C ASP A 89 3.33 -4.51 20.67
N SER A 90 2.54 -5.15 21.53
CA SER A 90 1.46 -4.49 22.28
C SER A 90 1.91 -3.36 23.24
N SER A 91 3.23 -3.15 23.42
CA SER A 91 3.75 -2.00 24.18
C SER A 91 3.78 -0.71 23.36
N GLN A 92 3.64 -0.81 22.04
CA GLN A 92 3.67 0.32 21.10
C GLN A 92 2.25 0.73 20.70
N CYS A 93 1.87 1.96 21.01
CA CYS A 93 0.57 2.54 20.74
C CYS A 93 0.62 3.55 19.58
N LEU A 94 -0.41 3.54 18.73
CA LEU A 94 -0.63 4.57 17.71
C LEU A 94 -0.79 5.92 18.40
N THR A 95 0.14 6.83 18.14
CA THR A 95 0.30 8.07 18.90
C THR A 95 0.36 9.27 17.97
N ALA A 96 -0.51 10.25 18.19
CA ALA A 96 -0.39 11.56 17.55
C ALA A 96 0.82 12.32 18.11
N SER A 97 1.63 12.92 17.23
CA SER A 97 2.83 13.67 17.57
C SER A 97 2.57 14.94 18.39
N GLY A 98 1.38 15.53 18.25
CA GLY A 98 0.95 16.70 19.01
C GLY A 98 -0.56 16.72 19.19
N LEU A 99 -1.02 17.01 20.40
CA LEU A 99 -2.42 17.38 20.66
C LEU A 99 -2.62 18.85 20.29
N ASP A 100 -3.83 19.18 19.86
CA ASP A 100 -4.29 20.55 19.59
C ASP A 100 -3.51 21.31 18.50
N GLN A 101 -2.76 20.57 17.67
CA GLN A 101 -2.02 21.11 16.52
C GLN A 101 -2.76 20.81 15.21
N GLN A 102 -2.35 21.52 14.15
CA GLN A 102 -2.69 21.17 12.78
C GLN A 102 -1.60 20.25 12.23
N ASP A 103 -1.96 19.39 11.29
CA ASP A 103 -1.04 18.49 10.58
C ASP A 103 -0.22 17.57 11.50
N ALA A 104 -0.76 17.18 12.66
CA ALA A 104 -0.06 16.27 13.55
C ALA A 104 -0.04 14.86 12.92
N SER A 105 1.16 14.32 12.71
CA SER A 105 1.34 12.94 12.21
C SER A 105 1.12 11.92 13.32
N PHE A 106 0.92 10.67 12.93
CA PHE A 106 0.92 9.54 13.85
C PHE A 106 2.18 8.70 13.71
N SER A 107 2.68 8.15 14.81
CA SER A 107 3.72 7.11 14.84
C SER A 107 3.49 6.13 16.00
N PHE A 108 4.22 5.02 16.02
CA PHE A 108 4.25 4.16 17.20
C PHE A 108 5.13 4.79 18.28
N GLN A 109 4.61 4.85 19.49
CA GLN A 109 5.32 5.27 20.70
C GLN A 109 4.89 4.36 21.84
N ASP A 110 5.69 4.30 22.91
CA ASP A 110 5.31 3.56 24.12
C ASP A 110 3.89 3.94 24.58
N CYS A 111 3.10 2.93 24.88
CA CYS A 111 1.76 3.13 25.45
C CYS A 111 1.86 3.85 26.80
N ARG A 112 1.16 4.98 26.91
CA ARG A 112 1.17 5.86 28.09
C ARG A 112 -0.20 5.85 28.75
N TYR A 113 -0.20 5.88 30.07
CA TYR A 113 -1.41 5.87 30.88
C TYR A 113 -1.41 7.07 31.82
N ASN A 114 -2.59 7.64 32.05
CA ASN A 114 -2.77 8.73 33.01
C ASN A 114 -2.78 8.18 34.46
N GLY A 115 -2.85 9.07 35.46
CA GLY A 115 -2.88 8.67 36.88
C GLY A 115 -4.12 7.86 37.30
N ALA A 116 -5.14 7.75 36.45
CA ALA A 116 -6.31 6.91 36.64
C ALA A 116 -6.20 5.53 35.94
N GLY A 117 -5.14 5.30 35.16
CA GLY A 117 -4.95 4.08 34.38
C GLY A 117 -5.65 4.08 33.01
N ASP A 118 -6.19 5.21 32.56
CA ASP A 118 -6.71 5.34 31.20
C ASP A 118 -5.59 5.66 30.22
N ILE A 119 -5.77 5.25 28.95
CA ILE A 119 -4.81 5.57 27.89
C ILE A 119 -4.67 7.09 27.72
N TRP A 120 -3.45 7.54 27.46
CA TRP A 120 -3.13 8.95 27.26
C TRP A 120 -3.91 9.54 26.07
N ALA A 121 -4.29 10.81 26.16
CA ALA A 121 -5.15 11.46 25.17
C ALA A 121 -4.60 11.38 23.73
N SER A 122 -3.28 11.48 23.54
CA SER A 122 -2.65 11.36 22.22
C SER A 122 -2.72 9.96 21.60
N GLN A 123 -3.22 8.96 22.33
CA GLN A 123 -3.33 7.56 21.95
C GLN A 123 -4.78 7.05 22.00
N SER A 124 -5.74 7.93 22.33
CA SER A 124 -7.13 7.55 22.56
C SER A 124 -8.00 7.74 21.33
N PHE A 125 -8.79 6.72 21.02
CA PHE A 125 -9.79 6.71 19.95
C PHE A 125 -11.18 6.47 20.53
N ALA A 126 -12.17 7.09 19.92
CA ALA A 126 -13.59 6.85 20.20
C ALA A 126 -14.22 6.22 18.96
N TYR A 127 -15.16 5.30 19.14
CA TYR A 127 -15.88 4.66 18.04
C TYR A 127 -17.39 4.73 18.27
N TYR A 128 -18.12 4.85 17.16
CA TYR A 128 -19.58 4.91 17.13
C TYR A 128 -20.13 4.25 15.89
N THR A 129 -21.05 3.32 16.06
CA THR A 129 -21.81 2.74 14.94
C THR A 129 -23.27 2.64 15.32
N ASP A 130 -24.16 2.81 14.35
CA ASP A 130 -25.60 2.54 14.42
C ASP A 130 -26.01 1.42 13.44
N TYR A 131 -25.02 0.69 12.89
CA TYR A 131 -25.17 -0.25 11.78
C TYR A 131 -25.26 -1.73 12.22
N ASP A 132 -26.16 -2.48 11.58
CA ASP A 132 -26.40 -3.93 11.79
C ASP A 132 -25.51 -4.77 10.86
N GLY A 133 -24.30 -5.13 11.31
CA GLY A 133 -23.57 -6.27 10.72
C GLY A 133 -22.36 -5.98 9.82
N GLY A 134 -21.44 -5.11 10.24
CA GLY A 134 -20.10 -5.00 9.64
C GLY A 134 -19.04 -5.70 10.48
N ASN A 135 -17.95 -6.16 9.86
CA ASN A 135 -16.76 -6.69 10.55
C ASN A 135 -15.79 -5.59 10.99
N THR A 136 -16.19 -4.31 10.86
CA THR A 136 -15.36 -3.16 11.23
C THR A 136 -16.19 -2.02 11.83
N LEU A 137 -15.67 -1.33 12.84
CA LEU A 137 -16.21 -0.13 13.49
C LEU A 137 -15.45 1.13 13.05
N PRO A 138 -16.13 2.22 12.70
CA PRO A 138 -15.46 3.50 12.46
C PRO A 138 -14.96 4.09 13.78
N ALA A 139 -13.68 4.45 13.79
CA ALA A 139 -13.00 5.09 14.90
C ALA A 139 -12.47 6.46 14.52
N TYR A 140 -12.57 7.35 15.49
CA TYR A 140 -12.24 8.75 15.40
C TYR A 140 -11.25 9.08 16.51
N PHE A 141 -10.20 9.83 16.16
CA PHE A 141 -9.31 10.38 17.16
C PHE A 141 -10.04 11.48 17.94
N ASN A 142 -10.12 11.36 19.27
CA ASN A 142 -10.92 12.28 20.07
C ASN A 142 -10.18 12.86 21.30
N GLY A 143 -8.86 12.65 21.37
CA GLY A 143 -8.00 13.20 22.41
C GLY A 143 -8.49 12.89 23.83
N GLU A 144 -8.65 13.94 24.65
CA GLU A 144 -9.09 13.84 26.04
C GLU A 144 -10.56 13.41 26.20
N ASN A 145 -11.38 13.50 25.14
CA ASN A 145 -12.79 13.15 25.19
C ASN A 145 -13.04 11.71 24.72
N GLN A 146 -12.79 10.75 25.61
CA GLN A 146 -12.79 9.32 25.26
C GLN A 146 -14.17 8.74 24.88
N ARG A 147 -15.28 9.48 24.99
CA ARG A 147 -16.64 8.88 24.97
C ARG A 147 -17.65 9.50 24.00
N ALA A 148 -17.34 10.62 23.35
CA ALA A 148 -18.34 11.37 22.61
C ALA A 148 -17.98 11.54 21.13
N VAL A 149 -18.40 10.58 20.31
CA VAL A 149 -18.54 10.77 18.86
C VAL A 149 -19.92 10.27 18.46
N ASN A 150 -20.84 11.18 18.21
CA ASN A 150 -22.14 10.91 17.61
C ASN A 150 -22.65 12.17 16.91
N ALA A 151 -23.83 12.10 16.28
CA ALA A 151 -24.39 13.25 15.55
C ALA A 151 -24.58 14.53 16.38
N THR A 152 -24.72 14.41 17.71
CA THR A 152 -24.89 15.56 18.63
C THR A 152 -23.61 16.00 19.33
N GLN A 153 -22.55 15.17 19.26
CA GLN A 153 -21.25 15.40 19.86
C GLN A 153 -20.18 14.89 18.90
N PRO A 154 -19.85 15.64 17.83
CA PRO A 154 -18.82 15.24 16.88
C PRO A 154 -17.44 15.23 17.52
N PRO A 155 -16.46 14.50 16.94
CA PRO A 155 -15.09 14.52 17.44
C PRO A 155 -14.53 15.94 17.38
N ILE A 156 -13.58 16.25 18.26
CA ILE A 156 -12.88 17.55 18.26
C ILE A 156 -11.63 17.54 17.36
N TYR A 157 -11.35 16.43 16.68
CA TYR A 157 -10.29 16.32 15.70
C TYR A 157 -10.80 15.73 14.38
N ASN A 158 -10.14 16.09 13.28
CA ASN A 158 -10.43 15.56 11.96
C ASN A 158 -9.20 14.85 11.40
N LEU A 159 -9.38 13.60 10.98
CA LEU A 159 -8.34 12.84 10.30
C LEU A 159 -8.28 13.24 8.82
N LYS A 160 -7.08 13.39 8.29
CA LYS A 160 -6.87 13.67 6.87
C LYS A 160 -5.59 13.00 6.37
N SER A 161 -5.51 12.86 5.05
CA SER A 161 -4.26 12.54 4.38
C SER A 161 -3.42 13.78 4.16
N GLN A 162 -2.10 13.60 4.08
CA GLN A 162 -1.15 14.64 3.69
C GLN A 162 -1.40 15.14 2.26
N TYR A 163 -1.79 14.24 1.36
CA TYR A 163 -2.09 14.55 -0.03
C TYR A 163 -3.54 14.21 -0.35
N SER A 164 -4.16 14.98 -1.26
CA SER A 164 -5.53 14.74 -1.74
C SER A 164 -5.62 13.63 -2.78
N GLU A 165 -4.49 13.20 -3.33
CA GLU A 165 -4.35 12.20 -4.39
C GLU A 165 -3.26 11.20 -4.00
N LEU A 166 -3.34 9.98 -4.54
CA LEU A 166 -2.34 8.95 -4.28
C LEU A 166 -1.01 9.38 -4.90
N SER A 167 0.04 9.37 -4.08
CA SER A 167 1.40 9.38 -4.57
C SER A 167 1.69 8.12 -5.36
N PHE A 168 2.78 8.19 -6.11
CA PHE A 168 3.27 7.13 -6.96
C PHE A 168 3.43 5.77 -6.26
N GLU A 169 3.87 5.77 -5.01
CA GLU A 169 4.05 4.56 -4.17
C GLU A 169 2.71 3.98 -3.65
N GLY A 170 1.57 4.47 -4.15
CA GLY A 170 0.24 4.08 -3.70
C GLY A 170 -0.08 4.62 -2.30
N SER A 171 0.51 5.75 -1.91
CA SER A 171 0.30 6.37 -0.61
C SER A 171 -0.35 7.76 -0.70
N LEU A 172 -1.35 8.08 0.12
CA LEU A 172 -1.86 9.45 0.30
C LEU A 172 -0.94 10.30 1.20
N GLY A 173 0.29 9.85 1.43
CA GLY A 173 1.23 10.44 2.38
C GLY A 173 0.83 10.13 3.81
N LYS A 174 1.31 10.94 4.76
CA LYS A 174 1.08 10.70 6.19
C LYS A 174 -0.41 10.71 6.53
N LEU A 175 -0.80 9.83 7.45
CA LEU A 175 -2.03 10.02 8.22
C LEU A 175 -1.81 11.19 9.16
N MET A 176 -2.62 12.24 9.03
CA MET A 176 -2.52 13.45 9.83
C MET A 176 -3.83 13.70 10.57
N VAL A 177 -3.72 14.48 11.64
CA VAL A 177 -4.88 14.93 12.42
C VAL A 177 -4.80 16.42 12.69
N ASP A 178 -5.95 17.07 12.52
CA ASP A 178 -6.14 18.48 12.84
C ASP A 178 -7.04 18.63 14.05
N TYR A 179 -6.72 19.58 14.93
CA TYR A 179 -7.64 20.03 15.95
C TYR A 179 -8.74 20.93 15.36
N THR A 180 -9.98 20.47 15.48
CA THR A 180 -11.18 21.10 14.91
C THR A 180 -12.34 21.08 15.92
N PRO A 181 -12.28 21.86 17.00
CA PRO A 181 -13.20 21.73 18.15
C PRO A 181 -14.66 22.11 17.87
N ASN A 182 -14.93 22.79 16.75
CA ASN A 182 -16.26 23.31 16.40
C ASN A 182 -16.89 22.58 15.20
N LEU A 183 -16.62 21.27 15.05
CA LEU A 183 -17.28 20.48 14.01
C LEU A 183 -18.80 20.46 14.24
N SER A 184 -19.57 20.63 13.16
CA SER A 184 -21.04 20.62 13.20
C SER A 184 -21.65 19.23 12.98
N SER A 185 -20.83 18.27 12.54
CA SER A 185 -21.24 16.91 12.20
C SER A 185 -20.06 15.94 12.35
N VAL A 186 -20.35 14.65 12.50
CA VAL A 186 -19.32 13.61 12.48
C VAL A 186 -18.63 13.60 11.10
N PRO A 187 -17.29 13.64 11.03
CA PRO A 187 -16.57 13.56 9.77
C PRO A 187 -16.87 12.26 9.03
N SER A 188 -16.89 12.30 7.70
CA SER A 188 -16.97 11.09 6.87
C SER A 188 -15.69 10.26 6.92
N ALA A 189 -14.55 10.91 7.19
CA ALA A 189 -13.26 10.26 7.32
C ALA A 189 -13.12 9.64 8.72
N SER A 190 -12.83 8.35 8.75
CA SER A 190 -12.60 7.58 9.97
C SER A 190 -11.62 6.45 9.71
N LEU A 191 -11.01 5.92 10.77
CA LEU A 191 -10.31 4.64 10.69
C LEU A 191 -11.31 3.50 10.81
N ALA A 192 -11.23 2.48 9.96
CA ALA A 192 -12.02 1.27 10.13
C ALA A 192 -11.27 0.28 11.03
N LEU A 193 -11.77 0.06 12.25
CA LEU A 193 -11.24 -0.92 13.21
C LEU A 193 -11.94 -2.27 13.03
N PRO A 194 -11.25 -3.41 13.08
CA PRO A 194 -11.93 -4.71 13.11
C PRO A 194 -12.89 -4.88 14.30
N ASP A 195 -14.09 -5.41 14.06
CA ASP A 195 -15.10 -5.76 15.08
C ASP A 195 -15.28 -7.28 15.16
N ARG A 196 -14.62 -7.90 16.14
CA ARG A 196 -14.67 -9.33 16.52
C ARG A 196 -14.20 -10.35 15.45
N ASN A 197 -13.35 -11.30 15.88
CA ASN A 197 -13.01 -12.54 15.17
C ASN A 197 -12.63 -12.37 13.68
N LEU A 198 -11.44 -11.85 13.42
CA LEU A 198 -10.81 -12.02 12.11
C LEU A 198 -10.18 -13.43 12.01
N PRO A 199 -10.20 -14.09 10.83
CA PRO A 199 -9.52 -15.37 10.66
C PRO A 199 -8.02 -15.22 10.94
N VAL A 200 -7.58 -15.93 11.98
CA VAL A 200 -6.21 -16.00 12.49
C VAL A 200 -5.32 -16.73 11.48
N THR A 201 -4.81 -16.01 10.50
CA THR A 201 -3.55 -16.36 9.82
C THR A 201 -2.83 -15.08 9.52
N ALA A 202 -1.79 -14.79 10.31
CA ALA A 202 -0.71 -13.90 9.91
C ALA A 202 -0.24 -14.32 8.52
N PRO A 203 -0.32 -13.47 7.49
CA PRO A 203 0.83 -13.41 6.60
C PRO A 203 2.00 -13.11 7.54
N ALA A 204 3.05 -13.92 7.51
CA ALA A 204 4.27 -13.64 8.24
C ALA A 204 4.66 -12.17 8.00
N GLN A 205 5.27 -11.50 8.99
CA GLN A 205 6.13 -10.37 8.67
C GLN A 205 7.10 -10.89 7.62
N THR A 206 6.81 -10.60 6.37
CA THR A 206 7.77 -10.77 5.31
C THR A 206 8.82 -9.71 5.62
N ASP A 207 10.01 -10.12 6.08
CA ASP A 207 11.22 -9.31 6.08
C ASP A 207 11.62 -8.87 4.65
N ASP A 208 10.72 -9.02 3.68
CA ASP A 208 10.93 -8.74 2.28
C ASP A 208 10.85 -7.24 2.05
N PRO A 209 11.90 -6.63 1.47
CA PRO A 209 11.90 -5.20 1.23
C PRO A 209 10.70 -4.76 0.39
N ALA A 210 10.18 -3.57 0.66
CA ALA A 210 9.29 -2.86 -0.26
C ALA A 210 9.96 -2.74 -1.65
N LEU A 211 9.24 -2.99 -2.75
CA LEU A 211 9.79 -2.66 -4.07
C LEU A 211 9.79 -1.14 -4.20
N LYS A 212 10.98 -0.54 -4.21
CA LYS A 212 11.14 0.91 -4.31
C LYS A 212 11.04 1.34 -5.77
N CYS A 213 9.97 2.03 -6.11
CA CYS A 213 9.80 2.63 -7.43
C CYS A 213 9.80 4.15 -7.27
N GLY A 214 10.78 4.82 -7.89
CA GLY A 214 11.09 6.23 -7.58
C GLY A 214 10.82 7.22 -8.71
N THR A 215 10.65 6.75 -9.94
CA THR A 215 10.47 7.62 -11.12
C THR A 215 9.52 6.98 -12.12
N TYR A 216 8.73 7.80 -12.83
CA TYR A 216 7.87 7.32 -13.91
C TYR A 216 7.91 8.19 -15.16
N GLN A 217 7.42 7.59 -16.23
CA GLN A 217 7.12 8.26 -17.49
C GLN A 217 5.69 7.92 -17.87
N VAL A 218 4.93 8.91 -18.32
CA VAL A 218 3.60 8.71 -18.93
C VAL A 218 3.78 8.81 -20.43
N GLY A 219 3.09 7.97 -21.18
CA GLY A 219 3.26 7.90 -22.62
C GLY A 219 2.26 6.96 -23.30
N GLN A 220 2.50 6.68 -24.56
CA GLN A 220 1.81 5.65 -25.31
C GLN A 220 2.73 4.45 -25.54
N LEU A 221 2.16 3.27 -25.68
CA LEU A 221 2.86 2.14 -26.23
C LEU A 221 2.60 2.04 -27.72
N ASN A 222 3.66 1.83 -28.49
CA ASN A 222 3.57 1.47 -29.90
C ASN A 222 4.00 0.03 -30.10
N PHE A 223 3.31 -0.67 -31.00
CA PHE A 223 3.72 -1.97 -31.49
C PHE A 223 4.09 -1.86 -32.96
N ASN A 224 5.27 -2.39 -33.29
CA ASN A 224 5.78 -2.44 -34.64
C ASN A 224 6.05 -3.90 -35.02
N ASN A 225 5.34 -4.37 -36.05
CA ASN A 225 5.41 -5.74 -36.55
C ASN A 225 6.24 -5.87 -37.85
N GLN A 226 7.07 -4.86 -38.20
CA GLN A 226 7.83 -4.81 -39.46
C GLN A 226 8.82 -5.98 -39.67
N THR A 227 9.04 -6.76 -38.64
CA THR A 227 9.92 -7.92 -38.65
C THR A 227 9.19 -9.18 -39.16
N SER A 228 7.85 -9.26 -39.09
CA SER A 228 7.05 -10.35 -39.67
C SER A 228 6.55 -10.01 -41.09
N SER A 229 6.71 -10.94 -42.03
CA SER A 229 6.31 -10.75 -43.43
C SER A 229 4.79 -10.74 -43.67
N SER A 230 3.98 -11.12 -42.67
CA SER A 230 2.52 -11.29 -42.79
C SER A 230 1.71 -10.09 -42.28
N ASN A 231 2.31 -9.13 -41.56
CA ASN A 231 1.58 -8.02 -40.93
C ASN A 231 2.44 -6.76 -40.78
N GLN A 232 1.93 -5.61 -41.24
CA GLN A 232 2.67 -4.34 -41.33
C GLN A 232 2.27 -3.32 -40.26
N TYR A 233 1.59 -3.73 -39.20
CA TYR A 233 1.15 -2.79 -38.17
C TYR A 233 2.33 -2.07 -37.52
N ASP A 234 2.26 -0.73 -37.51
CA ASP A 234 3.18 0.17 -36.83
C ASP A 234 2.34 1.32 -36.26
N GLY A 235 2.01 1.23 -34.98
CA GLY A 235 1.05 2.14 -34.36
C GLY A 235 0.80 1.89 -32.87
N PRO A 236 -0.08 2.68 -32.25
CA PRO A 236 -0.33 2.62 -30.82
C PRO A 236 -1.05 1.34 -30.37
N LEU A 237 -0.94 1.03 -29.09
CA LEU A 237 -1.73 0.00 -28.41
C LEU A 237 -2.79 0.63 -27.52
N ASN A 238 -3.97 -0.01 -27.45
CA ASN A 238 -5.01 0.37 -26.50
C ASN A 238 -4.74 -0.24 -25.10
N ALA A 239 -5.51 0.16 -24.09
CA ALA A 239 -5.34 -0.32 -22.71
C ALA A 239 -5.51 -1.84 -22.52
N LYS A 240 -6.05 -2.56 -23.52
CA LYS A 240 -6.14 -4.02 -23.55
C LYS A 240 -4.99 -4.69 -24.29
N TRP A 241 -3.98 -3.93 -24.70
CA TRP A 241 -2.87 -4.40 -25.52
C TRP A 241 -3.27 -4.88 -26.91
N GLU A 242 -4.26 -4.25 -27.53
CA GLU A 242 -4.67 -4.53 -28.91
C GLU A 242 -4.10 -3.46 -29.85
N ALA A 243 -3.72 -3.88 -31.07
CA ALA A 243 -3.28 -3.00 -32.14
C ALA A 243 -4.43 -2.14 -32.69
N ASP A 244 -4.61 -0.95 -32.12
CA ASP A 244 -5.66 0.00 -32.49
C ASP A 244 -5.07 1.37 -32.87
N PRO A 245 -5.06 1.73 -34.17
CA PRO A 245 -4.45 2.98 -34.63
C PRO A 245 -5.22 4.23 -34.20
N SER A 246 -6.44 4.09 -33.69
CA SER A 246 -7.31 5.20 -33.28
C SER A 246 -7.23 5.53 -31.79
N THR A 247 -6.63 4.64 -30.99
CA THR A 247 -6.55 4.83 -29.54
C THR A 247 -5.65 6.00 -29.14
N LYS A 248 -5.95 6.55 -27.96
CA LYS A 248 -5.14 7.57 -27.28
C LYS A 248 -4.81 7.14 -25.85
N ASP A 249 -4.97 5.86 -25.56
CA ASP A 249 -4.74 5.32 -24.23
C ASP A 249 -3.31 5.60 -23.80
N LYS A 250 -3.18 5.90 -22.52
CA LYS A 250 -1.91 6.24 -21.88
C LYS A 250 -1.48 5.10 -20.98
N PHE A 251 -0.18 5.00 -20.82
CA PHE A 251 0.49 4.03 -19.97
C PHE A 251 1.48 4.75 -19.09
N ILE A 252 1.71 4.20 -17.91
CA ILE A 252 2.72 4.67 -16.97
C ILE A 252 3.80 3.60 -16.91
N PHE A 253 5.01 3.94 -17.33
CA PHE A 253 6.20 3.13 -17.03
C PHE A 253 6.80 3.62 -15.73
N GLU A 254 6.85 2.74 -14.74
CA GLU A 254 7.30 2.99 -13.39
C GLU A 254 8.65 2.28 -13.17
N GLN A 255 9.73 3.04 -13.04
CA GLN A 255 11.07 2.48 -12.82
C GLN A 255 11.24 2.05 -11.36
N CYS A 256 11.60 0.79 -11.16
CA CYS A 256 11.70 0.14 -9.85
C CYS A 256 13.10 -0.43 -9.60
N ASP A 257 13.52 -0.40 -8.33
CA ASP A 257 14.78 -0.96 -7.86
C ASP A 257 14.62 -2.44 -7.47
N TYR A 258 15.05 -3.31 -8.38
CA TYR A 258 15.12 -4.76 -8.16
C TYR A 258 16.48 -5.23 -7.63
N SER A 259 17.36 -4.32 -7.18
CA SER A 259 18.68 -4.67 -6.65
C SER A 259 18.67 -5.60 -5.43
N PRO A 260 17.65 -5.62 -4.55
CA PRO A 260 17.52 -6.65 -3.51
C PRO A 260 17.38 -8.08 -4.08
N SER A 261 16.82 -8.24 -5.29
CA SER A 261 16.72 -9.52 -6.02
C SER A 261 17.99 -9.85 -6.81
N GLY A 262 19.05 -9.04 -6.69
CA GLY A 262 20.28 -9.16 -7.47
C GLY A 262 20.19 -8.60 -8.90
N ILE A 263 19.04 -8.04 -9.30
CA ILE A 263 18.84 -7.47 -10.64
C ILE A 263 19.31 -6.02 -10.63
N LYS A 264 20.29 -5.69 -11.46
CA LYS A 264 20.87 -4.35 -11.52
C LYS A 264 20.71 -3.76 -12.91
N ALA A 265 20.27 -2.51 -12.97
CA ALA A 265 20.34 -1.70 -14.18
C ALA A 265 21.78 -1.63 -14.70
N GLN A 266 21.96 -1.72 -16.02
CA GLN A 266 23.27 -1.61 -16.68
C GLN A 266 23.13 -0.75 -17.94
N GLY A 267 24.01 0.23 -18.11
CA GLY A 267 23.95 1.16 -19.24
C GLY A 267 22.62 1.91 -19.29
N ASP A 268 21.96 1.87 -20.44
CA ASP A 268 20.68 2.53 -20.70
C ASP A 268 19.45 1.67 -20.30
N VAL A 269 19.68 0.49 -19.74
CA VAL A 269 18.59 -0.42 -19.34
C VAL A 269 18.09 -0.11 -17.93
N VAL A 270 16.77 0.03 -17.80
CA VAL A 270 16.08 0.10 -16.51
C VAL A 270 14.95 -0.92 -16.41
N TYR A 271 14.60 -1.27 -15.18
CA TYR A 271 13.55 -2.24 -14.89
C TYR A 271 12.39 -1.58 -14.15
N GLY A 272 11.20 -2.12 -14.32
CA GLY A 272 10.02 -1.46 -13.82
C GLY A 272 8.73 -2.23 -13.96
N ARG A 273 7.64 -1.48 -13.85
CA ARG A 273 6.26 -1.90 -14.02
C ARG A 273 5.60 -1.06 -15.09
N LEU A 274 4.56 -1.60 -15.70
CA LEU A 274 3.72 -0.88 -16.63
C LEU A 274 2.28 -0.90 -16.13
N ARG A 275 1.65 0.27 -16.16
CA ARG A 275 0.31 0.50 -15.59
C ARG A 275 -0.59 1.22 -16.58
N PRO A 276 -1.92 1.05 -16.49
CA PRO A 276 -2.86 1.85 -17.25
C PRO A 276 -2.80 3.32 -16.80
N GLY A 277 -2.86 4.25 -17.75
CA GLY A 277 -2.76 5.70 -17.49
C GLY A 277 -4.02 6.31 -16.86
N THR A 278 -5.12 5.56 -16.79
CA THR A 278 -6.36 5.95 -16.11
C THR A 278 -6.23 5.98 -14.58
N GLU A 279 -5.20 5.35 -14.01
CA GLU A 279 -4.98 5.21 -12.56
C GLU A 279 -4.42 6.45 -11.85
N LEU A 280 -4.19 7.56 -12.56
CA LEU A 280 -3.87 8.82 -11.89
C LEU A 280 -5.06 9.36 -11.06
N GLN A 281 -6.27 8.80 -11.21
CA GLN A 281 -7.49 9.29 -10.56
C GLN A 281 -8.18 8.30 -9.61
N ASP A 282 -7.94 6.99 -9.73
CA ASP A 282 -8.69 5.96 -8.99
C ASP A 282 -7.79 5.11 -8.09
N SER A 283 -8.31 4.84 -6.87
CA SER A 283 -7.62 4.27 -5.71
C SER A 283 -7.16 2.80 -5.82
N LYS A 284 -6.98 2.28 -7.03
CA LYS A 284 -6.55 0.89 -7.31
C LYS A 284 -5.20 0.93 -8.02
N PHE A 285 -4.17 0.49 -7.32
CA PHE A 285 -2.83 0.32 -7.89
C PHE A 285 -2.80 -0.98 -8.71
N GLN A 286 -3.04 -0.91 -10.02
CA GLN A 286 -3.04 -2.06 -10.93
C GLN A 286 -1.87 -1.97 -11.92
N CYS A 287 -1.38 -3.14 -12.31
CA CYS A 287 -0.26 -3.32 -13.22
C CYS A 287 -0.65 -4.37 -14.24
N TYR A 288 -0.07 -4.27 -15.44
CA TYR A 288 -0.19 -5.34 -16.43
C TYR A 288 0.64 -6.55 -16.00
N THR A 289 -0.01 -7.69 -15.86
CA THR A 289 0.62 -8.98 -15.58
C THR A 289 0.21 -10.02 -16.61
N PHE A 290 1.04 -11.05 -16.77
CA PHE A 290 0.71 -12.16 -17.65
C PHE A 290 -0.53 -12.91 -17.17
N ILE A 291 -1.36 -13.29 -18.12
CA ILE A 291 -2.47 -14.21 -17.94
C ILE A 291 -2.41 -15.29 -19.01
N GLY A 292 -2.69 -16.51 -18.55
CA GLY A 292 -2.55 -17.74 -19.32
C GLY A 292 -1.60 -18.69 -18.60
N LYS A 293 -1.67 -19.98 -18.94
CA LYS A 293 -0.63 -20.93 -18.55
C LYS A 293 0.34 -21.03 -19.73
N GLY A 294 1.53 -20.48 -19.58
CA GLY A 294 2.61 -20.55 -20.58
C GLY A 294 3.25 -21.94 -20.68
N ASP A 295 2.45 -23.00 -20.78
CA ASP A 295 2.94 -24.35 -21.01
C ASP A 295 2.88 -24.67 -22.51
N GLY A 296 4.04 -24.73 -23.18
CA GLY A 296 4.17 -25.13 -24.59
C GLY A 296 4.05 -23.97 -25.59
N ASP A 297 3.47 -24.23 -26.77
CA ASP A 297 3.38 -23.28 -27.89
C ASP A 297 2.30 -22.18 -27.68
N TRP A 298 2.03 -21.75 -26.45
CA TRP A 298 0.93 -20.81 -26.14
C TRP A 298 1.47 -19.41 -25.82
N ILE A 299 0.86 -18.38 -26.44
CA ILE A 299 1.17 -16.99 -26.13
C ILE A 299 0.38 -16.55 -24.89
N MET A 300 1.01 -15.78 -24.02
CA MET A 300 0.36 -15.21 -22.84
C MET A 300 -0.08 -13.79 -23.15
N GLY A 301 -1.31 -13.43 -22.77
CA GLY A 301 -1.74 -12.04 -22.87
C GLY A 301 -1.48 -11.27 -21.59
N LEU A 302 -1.91 -10.01 -21.57
CA LEU A 302 -1.75 -9.11 -20.42
C LEU A 302 -3.11 -8.71 -19.87
N GLN A 303 -3.24 -8.71 -18.56
CA GLN A 303 -4.42 -8.20 -17.87
C GLN A 303 -4.01 -7.29 -16.73
N GLU A 304 -4.92 -6.40 -16.34
CA GLU A 304 -4.76 -5.56 -15.16
C GLU A 304 -4.99 -6.39 -13.89
N GLN A 305 -4.00 -6.43 -13.01
CA GLN A 305 -4.12 -6.98 -11.67
C GLN A 305 -3.58 -6.00 -10.63
N THR A 306 -4.11 -6.06 -9.40
CA THR A 306 -3.54 -5.30 -8.28
C THR A 306 -2.06 -5.63 -8.13
N CYS A 307 -1.20 -4.62 -8.19
CA CYS A 307 0.24 -4.87 -8.08
C CYS A 307 0.60 -5.26 -6.64
N ALA A 308 1.53 -6.19 -6.48
CA ALA A 308 2.14 -6.43 -5.17
C ALA A 308 3.02 -5.25 -4.76
N TYR A 309 2.91 -4.78 -3.51
CA TYR A 309 3.71 -3.68 -2.96
C TYR A 309 5.08 -4.11 -2.43
N THR A 310 5.32 -5.41 -2.32
CA THR A 310 6.51 -5.98 -1.70
C THR A 310 7.38 -6.63 -2.75
N THR A 311 8.69 -6.62 -2.51
CA THR A 311 9.57 -7.62 -3.11
C THR A 311 9.41 -8.96 -2.39
N ALA A 312 8.20 -9.43 -2.07
CA ALA A 312 7.99 -10.75 -1.46
C ALA A 312 8.49 -11.93 -2.34
N SER A 313 9.14 -11.60 -3.45
CA SER A 313 9.89 -12.44 -4.37
C SER A 313 11.39 -12.06 -4.50
N ALA A 314 11.99 -11.14 -3.76
CA ALA A 314 13.42 -10.82 -3.93
C ALA A 314 14.34 -11.78 -3.17
N SER A 315 13.99 -12.13 -1.94
CA SER A 315 14.77 -13.07 -1.13
C SER A 315 14.39 -14.53 -1.44
N GLU A 316 13.10 -14.80 -1.69
CA GLU A 316 12.59 -16.12 -2.11
C GLU A 316 12.60 -16.34 -3.64
N ALA A 317 12.29 -15.36 -4.49
CA ALA A 317 12.53 -15.47 -5.95
C ALA A 317 13.95 -15.07 -6.38
N ALA A 318 14.88 -14.96 -5.41
CA ALA A 318 16.25 -15.37 -5.70
C ALA A 318 16.30 -16.85 -6.13
N LYS A 319 15.39 -17.72 -5.63
CA LYS A 319 15.36 -19.17 -5.92
C LYS A 319 14.40 -19.57 -7.05
N GLU A 320 13.35 -18.79 -7.31
CA GLU A 320 12.36 -18.98 -8.39
C GLU A 320 12.54 -17.96 -9.52
N ASN A 321 11.80 -18.12 -10.62
CA ASN A 321 11.83 -17.19 -11.75
C ASN A 321 11.03 -15.92 -11.42
N ILE A 322 11.57 -14.74 -11.74
CA ILE A 322 10.87 -13.45 -11.65
C ILE A 322 10.79 -12.80 -13.02
N ASP A 323 9.58 -12.45 -13.45
CA ASP A 323 9.35 -11.69 -14.68
C ASP A 323 9.29 -10.19 -14.35
N VAL A 324 10.09 -9.40 -15.05
CA VAL A 324 10.15 -7.95 -14.89
C VAL A 324 10.08 -7.28 -16.25
N ILE A 325 9.56 -6.05 -16.27
CA ILE A 325 9.55 -5.23 -17.48
C ILE A 325 10.90 -4.52 -17.57
N LYS A 326 11.55 -4.67 -18.71
CA LYS A 326 12.77 -3.99 -19.12
C LYS A 326 12.39 -2.86 -20.07
N LEU A 327 12.94 -1.67 -19.82
CA LEU A 327 12.94 -0.55 -20.76
C LEU A 327 14.39 -0.25 -21.13
N ASP A 328 14.70 -0.36 -22.42
CA ASP A 328 15.97 0.11 -22.99
C ASP A 328 15.82 1.59 -23.38
N LYS A 329 16.51 2.49 -22.68
CA LYS A 329 16.39 3.94 -22.92
C LYS A 329 17.08 4.39 -24.21
N SER A 330 17.88 3.54 -24.86
CA SER A 330 18.57 3.91 -26.09
C SER A 330 17.64 3.95 -27.31
N ASP A 331 16.63 3.07 -27.34
CA ASP A 331 15.64 2.94 -28.42
C ASP A 331 14.17 2.95 -27.92
N ASN A 332 13.97 3.05 -26.61
CA ASN A 332 12.70 2.98 -25.89
C ASN A 332 11.96 1.63 -26.04
N THR A 333 12.67 0.55 -26.36
CA THR A 333 12.08 -0.78 -26.44
C THR A 333 11.67 -1.27 -25.06
N VAL A 334 10.44 -1.81 -24.97
CA VAL A 334 9.88 -2.45 -23.79
C VAL A 334 9.82 -3.95 -24.03
N SER A 335 10.39 -4.72 -23.12
CA SER A 335 10.28 -6.19 -23.15
C SER A 335 10.06 -6.77 -21.75
N TRP A 336 9.43 -7.94 -21.69
CA TRP A 336 9.40 -8.73 -20.47
C TRP A 336 10.60 -9.68 -20.45
N VAL A 337 11.28 -9.74 -19.32
CA VAL A 337 12.46 -10.60 -19.14
C VAL A 337 12.33 -11.39 -17.85
N THR A 338 12.81 -12.63 -17.87
CA THR A 338 12.83 -13.48 -16.68
C THR A 338 14.23 -13.50 -16.08
N PHE A 339 14.30 -13.32 -14.77
CA PHE A 339 15.50 -13.49 -13.99
C PHE A 339 15.40 -14.73 -13.09
N LYS A 340 16.55 -15.36 -12.86
CA LYS A 340 16.74 -16.43 -11.87
C LYS A 340 18.06 -16.18 -11.15
N ASN A 341 18.04 -16.10 -9.82
CA ASN A 341 19.22 -15.71 -9.02
C ASN A 341 19.90 -14.42 -9.53
N GLY A 342 19.13 -13.39 -9.89
CA GLY A 342 19.66 -12.11 -10.40
C GLY A 342 20.28 -12.17 -11.80
N THR A 343 20.26 -13.32 -12.47
CA THR A 343 20.73 -13.48 -13.87
C THR A 343 19.54 -13.55 -14.81
N GLN A 344 19.56 -12.79 -15.90
CA GLN A 344 18.54 -12.88 -16.93
C GLN A 344 18.67 -14.25 -17.63
N VAL A 345 17.60 -15.04 -17.64
CA VAL A 345 17.57 -16.39 -18.22
C VAL A 345 16.74 -16.49 -19.49
N SER A 346 15.83 -15.55 -19.72
CA SER A 346 14.99 -15.51 -20.92
C SER A 346 14.41 -14.11 -21.14
N GLU A 347 13.87 -13.92 -22.34
CA GLU A 347 13.13 -12.73 -22.77
C GLU A 347 11.86 -13.21 -23.49
N TYR A 348 10.77 -12.47 -23.32
CA TYR A 348 9.51 -12.74 -23.99
C TYR A 348 9.45 -12.00 -25.32
N LEU A 349 9.06 -12.75 -26.35
CA LEU A 349 8.86 -12.27 -27.70
C LEU A 349 7.39 -11.87 -27.89
N ALA A 350 7.16 -10.69 -28.47
CA ALA A 350 5.83 -10.16 -28.70
C ALA A 350 5.30 -10.55 -30.10
N TYR A 351 4.05 -11.01 -30.15
CA TYR A 351 3.34 -11.33 -31.40
C TYR A 351 1.87 -10.91 -31.30
N THR A 352 1.25 -10.53 -32.41
CA THR A 352 -0.22 -10.53 -32.47
C THR A 352 -0.71 -11.98 -32.42
N GLN A 353 -1.87 -12.22 -31.82
CA GLN A 353 -2.43 -13.58 -31.76
C GLN A 353 -2.62 -14.20 -33.14
N VAL A 354 -3.17 -13.43 -34.10
CA VAL A 354 -3.39 -13.92 -35.47
C VAL A 354 -2.09 -14.33 -36.16
N ASN A 355 -1.01 -13.55 -36.01
CA ASN A 355 0.26 -13.89 -36.64
C ASN A 355 0.85 -15.15 -36.02
N TYR A 356 0.82 -15.24 -34.69
CA TYR A 356 1.36 -16.41 -34.01
C TYR A 356 0.62 -17.70 -34.40
N ASP A 357 -0.72 -17.65 -34.44
CA ASP A 357 -1.56 -18.79 -34.85
C ASP A 357 -1.24 -19.23 -36.29
N GLU A 358 -1.12 -18.30 -37.23
CA GLU A 358 -0.76 -18.58 -38.63
C GLU A 358 0.66 -19.15 -38.76
N GLU A 359 1.64 -18.54 -38.10
CA GLU A 359 3.06 -18.84 -38.23
C GLU A 359 3.45 -20.18 -37.56
N TYR A 360 2.80 -20.49 -36.44
CA TYR A 360 3.06 -21.71 -35.68
C TYR A 360 2.06 -22.84 -35.98
N GLY A 361 1.00 -22.55 -36.75
CA GLY A 361 -0.02 -23.53 -37.13
C GLY A 361 -0.84 -23.98 -35.93
N VAL A 362 -1.05 -23.09 -34.96
CA VAL A 362 -1.86 -23.32 -33.77
C VAL A 362 -3.15 -22.50 -33.84
N THR A 363 -4.08 -22.76 -32.94
CA THR A 363 -5.29 -21.95 -32.82
C THR A 363 -5.52 -21.72 -31.34
N GLN A 364 -5.30 -20.49 -30.91
CA GLN A 364 -5.49 -20.09 -29.53
C GLN A 364 -6.82 -19.37 -29.37
N HIS A 365 -7.48 -19.60 -28.22
CA HIS A 365 -8.80 -19.04 -27.92
C HIS A 365 -8.74 -17.98 -26.81
N VAL A 366 -7.58 -17.38 -26.58
CA VAL A 366 -7.34 -16.60 -25.36
C VAL A 366 -7.70 -15.11 -25.54
N TRP A 367 -7.55 -14.50 -26.74
CA TRP A 367 -7.79 -13.06 -26.98
C TRP A 367 -8.41 -12.75 -28.35
N ASP A 368 -8.72 -11.46 -28.56
CA ASP A 368 -9.03 -10.84 -29.84
C ASP A 368 -7.87 -11.04 -30.85
N PRO A 369 -8.13 -11.30 -32.15
CA PRO A 369 -7.08 -11.42 -33.17
C PRO A 369 -6.03 -10.29 -33.20
N LEU A 370 -6.41 -9.08 -32.79
CA LEU A 370 -5.51 -7.90 -32.73
C LEU A 370 -4.73 -7.79 -31.41
N GLY A 371 -4.99 -8.66 -30.44
CA GLY A 371 -4.29 -8.68 -29.15
C GLY A 371 -2.82 -9.04 -29.30
N ILE A 372 -1.95 -8.28 -28.62
CA ILE A 372 -0.53 -8.55 -28.51
C ILE A 372 -0.29 -9.49 -27.32
N GLY A 373 0.30 -10.64 -27.59
CA GLY A 373 0.73 -11.60 -26.57
C GLY A 373 2.23 -11.84 -26.59
N TYR A 374 2.70 -12.56 -25.58
CA TYR A 374 4.09 -12.74 -25.23
C TYR A 374 4.42 -14.21 -24.99
N ILE A 375 5.55 -14.66 -25.51
CA ILE A 375 5.98 -16.06 -25.38
C ILE A 375 7.51 -16.17 -25.30
N GLN A 376 8.01 -17.18 -24.60
CA GLN A 376 9.43 -17.53 -24.60
C GLN A 376 9.69 -18.59 -25.67
N LEU A 377 10.54 -18.27 -26.64
CA LEU A 377 10.96 -19.19 -27.69
C LEU A 377 12.48 -19.22 -27.77
N SER A 378 13.05 -20.41 -27.89
CA SER A 378 14.49 -20.59 -28.09
C SER A 378 14.92 -20.37 -29.54
N ASP A 379 14.04 -20.67 -30.50
CA ASP A 379 14.30 -20.53 -31.94
C ASP A 379 13.01 -20.06 -32.64
N PRO A 380 12.81 -18.73 -32.79
CA PRO A 380 11.59 -18.20 -33.41
C PRO A 380 11.61 -18.47 -34.93
N LYS A 381 10.51 -19.04 -35.46
CA LYS A 381 10.36 -19.29 -36.90
C LYS A 381 10.33 -18.00 -37.71
N PHE A 382 9.80 -16.94 -37.10
CA PHE A 382 9.69 -15.61 -37.70
C PHE A 382 10.11 -14.55 -36.69
N PRO A 383 10.63 -13.41 -37.18
CA PRO A 383 11.04 -12.33 -36.30
C PRO A 383 9.86 -11.79 -35.46
N PRO A 384 10.08 -11.53 -34.16
CA PRO A 384 9.05 -11.02 -33.26
C PRO A 384 8.81 -9.52 -33.46
N GLY A 385 7.61 -9.05 -33.12
CA GLY A 385 7.31 -7.63 -33.10
C GLY A 385 8.04 -6.91 -31.97
N THR A 386 8.15 -5.59 -32.09
CA THR A 386 8.79 -4.71 -31.10
C THR A 386 7.73 -3.84 -30.45
N VAL A 387 7.75 -3.77 -29.12
CA VAL A 387 6.96 -2.81 -28.35
C VAL A 387 7.87 -1.68 -27.90
N SER A 388 7.46 -0.43 -28.11
CA SER A 388 8.22 0.75 -27.69
C SER A 388 7.36 1.68 -26.84
N PHE A 389 7.97 2.28 -25.82
CA PHE A 389 7.33 3.30 -25.00
C PHE A 389 7.63 4.68 -25.59
N VAL A 390 6.60 5.46 -25.88
CA VAL A 390 6.71 6.83 -26.40
C VAL A 390 6.28 7.78 -25.30
N PRO A 391 7.22 8.41 -24.56
CA PRO A 391 6.88 9.34 -23.49
C PRO A 391 6.12 10.54 -24.03
N ASP A 392 5.19 11.07 -23.23
CA ASP A 392 4.58 12.36 -23.48
C ASP A 392 5.64 13.47 -23.38
N ALA A 393 5.54 14.46 -24.28
CA ALA A 393 6.50 15.56 -24.42
C ALA A 393 6.36 16.65 -23.35
#